data_AF-A0A938RIM5-F1
#
_entry.id   AF-A0A938RIM5-F1
#
_cell.length_a   1.000
_cell.length_b   1.000
_cell.length_c   1.000
_cell.angle_alpha   90.00
_cell.angle_beta   90.00
_cell.angle_gamma   90.00
#
_symmetry.space_group_name_H-M   'P 1'
#
loop_
_entity.id
_entity.type
_entity.pdbx_description
1 polymer ?
#
loop_
_entity_poly.entity_id
_entity_poly.type
_entity_poly.pdbx_seq_one_letter_code
_entity_poly.pdbx_strand_id
1 'polypeptide(L)'
;MKKRLGLYLRHFSLRKVMAPALGGLLLAAFIFAACTAVGAQIANQKPPELHLSGVKNCPDDIEKRRPSRVVLQYIDGVFHKWEEYGLGEKGEFCIFLRKPEQRRLSAGEARILLQNSVRWHEQAPPPGISEILDPADPRLQGRPVAPKPPDHFPIRDVPASQEPDKPAPPAYPGREDRSGIDSDRVAPPRPENVVGTDDRTRVNDTETYPWNTVGYLGNRYASGRAYRGSGAIVTPYMVLTAGHMVYNWSTEGGYAGSMTFSPGQRQLAAEGAVTRPYGQFTASRWETNGNYIDALMTNPGVQFDYDYGAVFFDTSFTSIGLRTYMPVVFDVAPPSIHLAGYPLSVQGEANSQAMWHSFGDVIGVTDHVIYYEADTTGGNSGGPVWESASGLRRIVAVHVVSAPGGCRLVRQNQEIIETWMAWEPAPAPAEGGGGRCFIATAAYGSYLDPRVQILQNFRDRYLLTNRPGLAFVRLYNRYSPPVSDFIKDREVLRTATRVLLTPVVLAVEYPLGLLGACGLAMVTCVGVCRYRRHILSL
;
A
#
# COMPACT_ATOMS: atom_id res chain seq x y z
N MET A 1 21.45 3.87 -88.14
CA MET A 1 21.23 2.54 -88.76
C MET A 1 20.83 1.55 -87.67
N LYS A 2 19.70 0.87 -87.86
CA LYS A 2 19.17 -0.18 -86.97
C LYS A 2 19.86 -1.54 -87.25
N LYS A 3 19.75 -2.44 -86.26
CA LYS A 3 19.88 -3.93 -86.25
C LYS A 3 21.30 -4.45 -85.93
N ARG A 4 21.53 -5.48 -85.11
CA ARG A 4 20.75 -6.52 -84.39
C ARG A 4 21.70 -7.15 -83.33
N LEU A 5 21.28 -7.39 -82.08
CA LEU A 5 20.78 -8.65 -81.49
C LEU A 5 21.87 -9.66 -81.03
N GLY A 6 21.86 -10.04 -79.73
CA GLY A 6 22.65 -11.12 -79.12
C GLY A 6 22.95 -10.88 -77.62
N LEU A 7 22.00 -11.07 -76.72
CA LEU A 7 21.83 -12.22 -75.82
C LEU A 7 22.98 -12.47 -74.81
N TYR A 8 22.79 -12.03 -73.55
CA TYR A 8 23.40 -12.69 -72.39
C TYR A 8 22.43 -12.61 -71.19
N LEU A 9 21.86 -13.77 -70.85
CA LEU A 9 21.04 -14.01 -69.67
C LEU A 9 21.94 -14.12 -68.43
N ARG A 10 21.65 -13.36 -67.37
CA ARG A 10 22.04 -13.70 -65.99
C ARG A 10 20.80 -13.72 -65.10
N HIS A 11 20.60 -14.86 -64.44
CA HIS A 11 19.53 -15.17 -63.52
C HIS A 11 19.46 -14.19 -62.35
N PHE A 12 18.32 -13.52 -62.17
CA PHE A 12 17.95 -12.85 -60.92
C PHE A 12 17.02 -13.78 -60.14
N SER A 13 17.55 -14.43 -59.10
CA SER A 13 16.82 -15.39 -58.26
C SER A 13 15.84 -14.67 -57.34
N LEU A 14 14.54 -14.95 -57.50
CA LEU A 14 13.42 -14.45 -56.69
C LEU A 14 13.37 -15.03 -55.25
N ARG A 15 14.42 -15.70 -54.76
CA ARG A 15 14.43 -16.36 -53.43
C ARG A 15 14.97 -15.53 -52.26
N LYS A 16 15.30 -14.24 -52.42
CA LYS A 16 15.92 -13.44 -51.34
C LYS A 16 15.04 -12.37 -50.68
N VAL A 17 13.75 -12.27 -51.00
CA VAL A 17 12.87 -11.23 -50.42
C VAL A 17 11.72 -11.80 -49.56
N MET A 18 11.42 -13.11 -49.61
CA MET A 18 10.28 -13.68 -48.86
C MET A 18 10.63 -14.39 -47.54
N ALA A 19 11.90 -14.51 -47.16
CA ALA A 19 12.30 -15.13 -45.89
C ALA A 19 12.21 -14.21 -44.63
N PRO A 20 12.50 -12.88 -44.70
CA PRO A 20 12.44 -12.03 -43.50
C PRO A 20 11.02 -11.60 -43.13
N ALA A 21 10.08 -11.60 -44.09
CA ALA A 21 8.69 -11.19 -43.87
C ALA A 21 7.87 -12.26 -43.12
N LEU A 22 8.12 -13.55 -43.35
CA LEU A 22 7.45 -14.64 -42.63
C LEU A 22 7.94 -14.77 -41.18
N GLY A 23 9.23 -14.53 -40.93
CA GLY A 23 9.81 -14.57 -39.58
C GLY A 23 9.29 -13.45 -38.67
N GLY A 24 9.06 -12.26 -39.22
CA GLY A 24 8.47 -11.13 -38.48
C GLY A 24 7.00 -11.33 -38.11
N LEU A 25 6.21 -11.96 -38.98
CA LEU A 25 4.80 -12.27 -38.71
C LEU A 25 4.63 -13.39 -37.68
N LEU A 26 5.51 -14.40 -37.70
CA LEU A 26 5.51 -15.47 -36.69
C LEU A 26 5.94 -14.96 -35.31
N LEU A 27 6.90 -14.04 -35.24
CA LEU A 27 7.32 -13.41 -33.97
C LEU A 27 6.21 -12.50 -33.40
N ALA A 28 5.52 -11.74 -34.25
CA ALA A 28 4.37 -10.92 -33.84
C ALA A 28 3.19 -11.78 -33.37
N ALA A 29 2.92 -12.90 -34.03
CA ALA A 29 1.89 -13.86 -33.61
C ALA A 29 2.25 -14.57 -32.29
N PHE A 30 3.54 -14.87 -32.06
CA PHE A 30 4.01 -15.47 -30.80
C PHE A 30 3.96 -14.48 -29.64
N ILE A 31 4.31 -13.20 -29.88
CA ILE A 31 4.17 -12.11 -28.89
C ILE A 31 2.68 -11.87 -28.59
N PHE A 32 1.82 -11.88 -29.61
CA PHE A 32 0.38 -11.72 -29.43
C PHE A 32 -0.24 -12.91 -28.66
N ALA A 33 0.15 -14.15 -28.99
CA ALA A 33 -0.27 -15.36 -28.30
C ALA A 33 0.23 -15.40 -26.85
N ALA A 34 1.48 -14.98 -26.59
CA ALA A 34 2.03 -14.85 -25.24
C ALA A 34 1.33 -13.75 -24.43
N CYS A 35 0.99 -12.61 -25.04
CA CYS A 35 0.19 -11.57 -24.41
C CYS A 35 -1.25 -12.03 -24.09
N THR A 36 -1.86 -12.87 -24.95
CA THR A 36 -3.19 -13.45 -24.66
C THR A 36 -3.14 -14.58 -23.63
N ALA A 37 -2.06 -15.37 -23.58
CA ALA A 37 -1.88 -16.44 -22.60
C ALA A 37 -1.58 -15.88 -21.18
N VAL A 38 -0.77 -14.83 -21.09
CA VAL A 38 -0.56 -14.09 -19.83
C VAL A 38 -1.85 -13.37 -19.42
N GLY A 39 -2.59 -12.80 -20.38
CA GLY A 39 -3.93 -12.22 -20.13
C GLY A 39 -4.97 -13.24 -19.63
N ALA A 40 -4.90 -14.50 -20.08
CA ALA A 40 -5.80 -15.58 -19.66
C ALA A 40 -5.42 -16.17 -18.28
N GLN A 41 -4.14 -16.13 -17.89
CA GLN A 41 -3.73 -16.50 -16.52
C GLN A 41 -3.99 -15.40 -15.47
N ILE A 42 -4.16 -14.13 -15.90
CA ILE A 42 -4.51 -12.99 -15.03
C ILE A 42 -6.00 -13.01 -14.63
N ALA A 43 -6.88 -13.66 -15.40
CA ALA A 43 -8.32 -13.70 -15.12
C ALA A 43 -8.72 -14.65 -13.98
N ASN A 44 -7.78 -15.43 -13.41
CA ASN A 44 -8.10 -16.52 -12.48
C ASN A 44 -7.75 -16.26 -11.01
N GLN A 45 -7.32 -15.06 -10.66
CA GLN A 45 -7.38 -14.60 -9.27
C GLN A 45 -8.51 -13.57 -9.16
N LYS A 46 -9.72 -14.08 -8.93
CA LYS A 46 -10.85 -13.25 -8.51
C LYS A 46 -10.38 -12.52 -7.24
N PRO A 47 -10.32 -11.17 -7.21
CA PRO A 47 -10.04 -10.46 -5.97
C PRO A 47 -11.02 -10.98 -4.90
N PRO A 48 -10.62 -11.02 -3.62
CA PRO A 48 -11.54 -11.43 -2.56
C PRO A 48 -12.84 -10.67 -2.76
N GLU A 49 -13.95 -11.40 -2.86
CA GLU A 49 -15.25 -10.82 -3.18
C GLU A 49 -15.62 -9.94 -1.98
N LEU A 50 -15.27 -8.64 -2.04
CA LEU A 50 -15.65 -7.71 -0.97
C LEU A 50 -17.18 -7.74 -0.92
N HIS A 51 -17.73 -8.27 0.17
CA HIS A 51 -19.15 -8.25 0.43
C HIS A 51 -19.60 -6.82 0.80
N LEU A 52 -19.65 -5.93 -0.20
CA LEU A 52 -20.09 -4.54 -0.07
C LEU A 52 -21.61 -4.37 -0.17
N SER A 53 -22.36 -5.45 0.01
CA SER A 53 -23.83 -5.44 0.02
C SER A 53 -24.38 -4.62 1.19
N GLY A 54 -23.67 -4.59 2.31
CA GLY A 54 -24.02 -3.81 3.51
C GLY A 54 -23.82 -2.29 3.40
N VAL A 55 -23.22 -1.78 2.32
CA VAL A 55 -22.98 -0.34 2.15
C VAL A 55 -24.27 0.39 1.78
N LYS A 56 -24.70 1.35 2.61
CA LYS A 56 -25.91 2.17 2.42
C LYS A 56 -25.60 3.66 2.38
N ASN A 57 -26.61 4.45 2.01
CA ASN A 57 -26.55 5.92 2.12
C ASN A 57 -26.60 6.33 3.59
N CYS A 58 -25.86 7.36 3.96
CA CYS A 58 -25.92 7.89 5.32
C CYS A 58 -27.21 8.68 5.59
N PRO A 59 -27.86 8.45 6.75
CA PRO A 59 -28.91 9.33 7.28
C PRO A 59 -28.45 10.80 7.40
N ASP A 60 -29.40 11.74 7.44
CA ASP A 60 -29.12 13.17 7.55
C ASP A 60 -28.47 13.57 8.88
N ASP A 61 -28.73 12.83 9.95
CA ASP A 61 -28.23 13.09 11.29
C ASP A 61 -26.92 12.37 11.62
N ILE A 62 -26.30 11.67 10.65
CA ILE A 62 -25.19 10.74 10.93
C ILE A 62 -24.00 11.40 11.63
N GLU A 63 -23.73 12.67 11.33
CA GLU A 63 -22.62 13.44 11.89
C GLU A 63 -22.77 13.69 13.40
N LYS A 64 -23.99 13.58 13.94
CA LYS A 64 -24.25 13.70 15.38
C LYS A 64 -23.91 12.42 16.14
N ARG A 65 -23.71 11.30 15.43
CA ARG A 65 -23.40 10.00 16.03
C ARG A 65 -21.89 9.81 16.15
N ARG A 66 -21.48 8.91 17.04
CA ARG A 66 -20.08 8.47 17.11
C ARG A 66 -19.83 7.46 15.98
N PRO A 67 -18.75 7.61 15.19
CA PRO A 67 -18.40 6.62 14.18
C PRO A 67 -18.02 5.29 14.84
N SER A 68 -18.34 4.19 14.18
CA SER A 68 -17.96 2.84 14.64
C SER A 68 -16.47 2.59 14.45
N ARG A 69 -15.87 3.21 13.43
CA ARG A 69 -14.43 3.15 13.14
C ARG A 69 -14.01 4.34 12.29
N VAL A 70 -12.75 4.71 12.45
CA VAL A 70 -12.08 5.70 11.59
C VAL A 70 -11.02 4.95 10.80
N VAL A 71 -10.89 5.25 9.51
CA VAL A 71 -9.88 4.66 8.64
C VAL A 71 -9.04 5.75 8.00
N LEU A 72 -7.72 5.54 7.99
CA LEU A 72 -6.73 6.38 7.32
C LEU A 72 -6.02 5.56 6.25
N GLN A 73 -5.92 6.10 5.03
CA GLN A 73 -5.22 5.42 3.95
C GLN A 73 -4.73 6.39 2.89
N TYR A 74 -3.54 6.13 2.33
CA TYR A 74 -3.16 6.69 1.04
C TYR A 74 -3.60 5.77 -0.09
N ILE A 75 -4.41 6.30 -1.00
CA ILE A 75 -4.88 5.63 -2.22
C ILE A 75 -4.43 6.48 -3.39
N ASP A 76 -3.58 5.91 -4.26
CA ASP A 76 -3.04 6.58 -5.45
C ASP A 76 -2.45 7.98 -5.17
N GLY A 77 -1.73 8.11 -4.04
CA GLY A 77 -1.09 9.35 -3.62
C GLY A 77 -2.02 10.41 -3.01
N VAL A 78 -3.27 10.08 -2.72
CA VAL A 78 -4.21 10.95 -2.01
C VAL A 78 -4.46 10.40 -0.61
N PHE A 79 -4.27 11.25 0.40
CA PHE A 79 -4.60 10.92 1.78
C PHE A 79 -6.11 10.95 2.01
N HIS A 80 -6.67 9.81 2.37
CA HIS A 80 -8.07 9.63 2.69
C HIS A 80 -8.23 9.40 4.18
N LYS A 81 -9.26 10.05 4.73
CA LYS A 81 -9.79 9.79 6.06
C LYS A 81 -11.28 9.63 5.91
N TRP A 82 -11.81 8.50 6.37
CA TRP A 82 -13.25 8.30 6.41
C TRP A 82 -13.69 7.64 7.70
N GLU A 83 -14.95 7.84 8.01
CA GLU A 83 -15.64 7.35 9.18
C GLU A 83 -16.71 6.37 8.71
N GLU A 84 -16.72 5.16 9.29
CA GLU A 84 -17.74 4.16 9.01
C GLU A 84 -18.72 4.10 10.18
N TYR A 85 -20.01 4.19 9.88
CA TYR A 85 -21.09 4.21 10.86
C TYR A 85 -21.98 2.99 10.68
N GLY A 86 -22.10 2.15 11.71
CA GLY A 86 -23.09 1.08 11.75
C GLY A 86 -24.52 1.64 11.79
N LEU A 87 -25.44 1.00 11.05
CA LEU A 87 -26.84 1.45 10.92
C LEU A 87 -27.83 0.62 11.78
N GLY A 88 -27.33 -0.20 12.70
CA GLY A 88 -28.16 -0.99 13.63
C GLY A 88 -28.58 -2.37 13.08
N GLU A 89 -28.69 -2.54 11.76
CA GLU A 89 -28.84 -3.87 11.13
C GLU A 89 -27.49 -4.58 10.96
N LYS A 90 -27.48 -5.91 11.07
CA LYS A 90 -26.25 -6.72 11.08
C LYS A 90 -25.50 -6.57 9.75
N GLY A 91 -24.35 -5.90 9.79
CA GLY A 91 -23.47 -5.71 8.64
C GLY A 91 -23.78 -4.48 7.78
N GLU A 92 -24.81 -3.70 8.10
CA GLU A 92 -25.13 -2.47 7.38
C GLU A 92 -24.35 -1.27 7.91
N PHE A 93 -23.73 -0.51 7.01
CA PHE A 93 -22.98 0.68 7.37
C PHE A 93 -23.00 1.73 6.26
N CYS A 94 -22.70 2.96 6.62
CA CYS A 94 -22.49 4.07 5.68
C CYS A 94 -21.14 4.73 5.93
N ILE A 95 -20.68 5.54 4.96
CA ILE A 95 -19.38 6.22 5.03
C ILE A 95 -19.55 7.73 4.99
N PHE A 96 -18.91 8.40 5.94
CA PHE A 96 -18.65 9.82 5.90
C PHE A 96 -17.18 10.07 5.53
N LEU A 97 -16.93 10.76 4.41
CA LEU A 97 -15.59 11.15 4.00
C LEU A 97 -15.20 12.43 4.75
N ARG A 98 -14.02 12.43 5.37
CA ARG A 98 -13.43 13.61 6.03
C ARG A 98 -12.29 14.22 5.21
N LYS A 99 -11.51 13.38 4.52
CA LYS A 99 -10.43 13.79 3.60
C LYS A 99 -10.48 12.94 2.33
N PRO A 100 -10.20 13.51 1.15
CA PRO A 100 -9.78 14.90 0.92
C PRO A 100 -10.92 15.93 0.99
N GLU A 101 -12.17 15.46 1.01
CA GLU A 101 -13.38 16.28 1.05
C GLU A 101 -14.22 15.87 2.26
N GLN A 102 -14.94 16.84 2.85
CA GLN A 102 -15.83 16.59 3.97
C GLN A 102 -17.28 16.44 3.48
N ARG A 103 -17.76 15.20 3.35
CA ARG A 103 -19.13 14.92 2.89
C ARG A 103 -19.57 13.49 3.17
N ARG A 104 -20.89 13.29 3.21
CA ARG A 104 -21.52 11.97 3.13
C ARG A 104 -21.28 11.37 1.74
N LEU A 105 -20.92 10.09 1.70
CA LEU A 105 -20.86 9.34 0.45
C LEU A 105 -22.19 8.65 0.19
N SER A 106 -22.64 8.67 -1.07
CA SER A 106 -23.67 7.74 -1.50
C SER A 106 -23.16 6.30 -1.42
N ALA A 107 -24.06 5.34 -1.37
CA ALA A 107 -23.72 3.93 -1.31
C ALA A 107 -22.87 3.49 -2.53
N GLY A 108 -23.06 4.12 -3.70
CA GLY A 108 -22.24 3.89 -4.88
C GLY A 108 -20.80 4.40 -4.72
N GLU A 109 -20.65 5.64 -4.25
CA GLU A 109 -19.33 6.25 -4.02
C GLU A 109 -18.55 5.55 -2.90
N ALA A 110 -19.23 5.16 -1.82
CA ALA A 110 -18.64 4.39 -0.74
C ALA A 110 -18.11 3.03 -1.24
N ARG A 111 -18.84 2.36 -2.14
CA ARG A 111 -18.36 1.13 -2.78
C ARG A 111 -17.11 1.36 -3.62
N ILE A 112 -17.08 2.43 -4.42
CA ILE A 112 -15.91 2.80 -5.22
C ILE A 112 -14.70 3.08 -4.32
N LEU A 113 -14.89 3.83 -3.22
CA LEU A 113 -13.85 4.10 -2.24
C LEU A 113 -13.28 2.79 -1.67
N LEU A 114 -14.14 1.87 -1.24
CA LEU A 114 -13.71 0.59 -0.64
C LEU A 114 -13.08 -0.35 -1.67
N GLN A 115 -13.57 -0.36 -2.91
CA GLN A 115 -12.94 -1.08 -4.02
C GLN A 115 -11.54 -0.52 -4.29
N ASN A 116 -11.38 0.81 -4.35
CA ASN A 116 -10.08 1.45 -4.51
C ASN A 116 -9.15 1.21 -3.31
N SER A 117 -9.71 1.15 -2.10
CA SER A 117 -8.99 0.86 -0.86
C SER A 117 -8.30 -0.50 -0.89
N VAL A 118 -8.81 -1.49 -1.62
CA VAL A 118 -8.20 -2.83 -1.74
C VAL A 118 -7.34 -3.03 -2.98
N ARG A 119 -7.26 -2.05 -3.88
CA ARG A 119 -6.45 -2.14 -5.11
C ARG A 119 -4.96 -2.32 -4.85
N TRP A 120 -4.52 -2.24 -3.59
CA TRP A 120 -3.20 -2.71 -3.21
C TRP A 120 -2.94 -4.17 -3.56
N HIS A 121 -3.95 -5.01 -3.79
CA HIS A 121 -3.75 -6.39 -4.24
C HIS A 121 -3.37 -6.46 -5.73
N GLU A 122 -3.57 -5.36 -6.47
CA GLU A 122 -3.20 -5.27 -7.88
C GLU A 122 -1.68 -5.26 -7.97
N GLN A 123 -1.15 -6.03 -8.91
CA GLN A 123 0.25 -6.40 -9.06
C GLN A 123 1.23 -5.40 -8.46
N ALA A 124 2.06 -5.90 -7.55
CA ALA A 124 3.13 -5.12 -6.96
C ALA A 124 4.10 -4.58 -8.02
N PRO A 125 4.70 -3.41 -7.77
CA PRO A 125 5.65 -2.84 -8.73
C PRO A 125 6.83 -3.79 -8.91
N PRO A 126 7.34 -3.94 -10.14
CA PRO A 126 8.56 -4.71 -10.35
C PRO A 126 9.68 -4.11 -9.50
N PRO A 127 10.58 -4.95 -8.95
CA PRO A 127 11.68 -4.48 -8.13
C PRO A 127 12.54 -3.49 -8.92
N GLY A 128 12.61 -2.25 -8.43
CA GLY A 128 13.36 -1.17 -9.08
C GLY A 128 14.84 -1.13 -8.70
N ILE A 129 15.19 -1.68 -7.52
CA ILE A 129 16.53 -1.65 -6.93
C ILE A 129 16.73 -2.97 -6.19
N SER A 130 17.44 -3.92 -6.79
CA SER A 130 17.77 -5.20 -6.14
C SER A 130 19.17 -5.13 -5.53
N GLU A 131 19.28 -5.41 -4.23
CA GLU A 131 20.54 -5.64 -3.52
C GLU A 131 20.55 -7.10 -3.01
N ILE A 132 21.67 -7.80 -3.22
CA ILE A 132 21.89 -9.16 -2.71
C ILE A 132 23.07 -9.11 -1.75
N LEU A 133 22.86 -9.61 -0.53
CA LEU A 133 23.82 -9.58 0.56
C LEU A 133 24.24 -10.98 0.97
N ASP A 134 25.52 -11.09 1.32
CA ASP A 134 26.03 -12.24 2.04
C ASP A 134 25.40 -12.28 3.45
N PRO A 135 25.02 -13.45 3.98
CA PRO A 135 24.48 -13.59 5.34
C PRO A 135 25.37 -13.00 6.44
N ALA A 136 26.69 -12.95 6.21
CA ALA A 136 27.66 -12.37 7.13
C ALA A 136 27.81 -10.84 6.99
N ASP A 137 27.07 -10.18 6.10
CA ASP A 137 27.14 -8.72 5.93
C ASP A 137 26.91 -8.01 7.29
N PRO A 138 27.79 -7.09 7.73
CA PRO A 138 27.66 -6.39 9.00
C PRO A 138 26.34 -5.64 9.19
N ARG A 139 25.67 -5.26 8.09
CA ARG A 139 24.37 -4.58 8.10
C ARG A 139 23.21 -5.50 8.51
N LEU A 140 23.44 -6.81 8.57
CA LEU A 140 22.46 -7.82 8.97
C LEU A 140 22.58 -8.25 10.45
N GLN A 141 23.63 -7.78 11.14
CA GLN A 141 24.00 -8.24 12.49
C GLN A 141 23.29 -7.49 13.63
N GLY A 142 22.13 -6.89 13.35
CA GLY A 142 21.31 -6.20 14.35
C GLY A 142 20.75 -7.17 15.39
N ARG A 143 20.58 -6.68 16.62
CA ARG A 143 19.98 -7.44 17.73
C ARG A 143 18.51 -7.06 17.93
N PRO A 144 17.62 -7.93 18.40
CA PRO A 144 16.28 -7.50 18.76
C PRO A 144 16.31 -6.53 19.94
N VAL A 145 15.45 -5.51 19.90
CA VAL A 145 15.17 -4.73 21.11
C VAL A 145 14.25 -5.57 21.99
N ALA A 146 14.65 -5.81 23.23
CA ALA A 146 13.84 -6.50 24.23
C ALA A 146 13.40 -5.49 25.29
N PRO A 147 12.19 -4.90 25.17
CA PRO A 147 11.66 -4.07 26.25
C PRO A 147 11.53 -4.94 27.51
N LYS A 148 12.03 -4.47 28.65
CA LYS A 148 11.91 -5.20 29.91
C LYS A 148 10.42 -5.24 30.29
N PRO A 149 9.77 -6.42 30.39
CA PRO A 149 8.41 -6.48 30.91
C PRO A 149 8.41 -6.10 32.40
N PRO A 150 7.34 -5.49 32.93
CA PRO A 150 7.19 -5.27 34.37
C PRO A 150 7.28 -6.59 35.16
N ASP A 151 7.83 -6.53 36.38
CA ASP A 151 8.06 -7.70 37.25
C ASP A 151 6.77 -8.48 37.56
N HIS A 152 5.61 -7.81 37.44
CA HIS A 152 4.28 -8.42 37.40
C HIS A 152 3.57 -7.93 36.13
N PHE A 153 3.33 -8.83 35.19
CA PHE A 153 2.48 -8.58 34.02
C PHE A 153 1.07 -9.06 34.39
N PRO A 154 0.19 -8.20 34.93
CA PRO A 154 -1.18 -8.61 35.10
C PRO A 154 -1.76 -8.77 33.70
N ILE A 155 -1.92 -10.01 33.25
CA ILE A 155 -3.03 -10.34 32.38
C ILE A 155 -4.25 -10.17 33.28
N ARG A 156 -4.64 -8.92 33.54
CA ARG A 156 -5.93 -8.66 34.14
C ARG A 156 -6.89 -9.24 33.13
N ASP A 157 -7.73 -10.17 33.60
CA ASP A 157 -9.07 -10.33 33.08
C ASP A 157 -9.74 -8.95 33.14
N VAL A 158 -9.42 -8.10 32.17
CA VAL A 158 -10.15 -6.87 31.93
C VAL A 158 -11.26 -7.32 31.00
N PRO A 159 -12.47 -7.60 31.50
CA PRO A 159 -13.61 -7.70 30.62
C PRO A 159 -13.61 -6.45 29.75
N ALA A 160 -13.75 -6.63 28.44
CA ALA A 160 -13.82 -5.53 27.48
C ALA A 160 -14.65 -4.40 28.09
N SER A 161 -14.06 -3.21 28.24
CA SER A 161 -14.72 -2.07 28.86
C SER A 161 -16.13 -1.93 28.27
N GLN A 162 -17.15 -2.25 29.06
CA GLN A 162 -18.52 -1.91 28.72
C GLN A 162 -18.67 -0.41 28.95
N GLU A 163 -18.28 0.41 27.98
CA GLU A 163 -18.81 1.76 27.88
C GLU A 163 -20.34 1.63 27.71
N PRO A 164 -21.18 2.14 28.63
CA PRO A 164 -22.63 1.90 28.64
C PRO A 164 -23.36 2.35 27.36
N ASP A 165 -22.72 3.21 26.56
CA ASP A 165 -23.28 3.82 25.34
C ASP A 165 -22.58 3.38 24.04
N LYS A 166 -21.69 2.37 24.09
CA LYS A 166 -20.99 1.90 22.88
C LYS A 166 -21.83 0.83 22.17
N PRO A 167 -22.25 1.04 20.91
CA PRO A 167 -22.87 -0.02 20.13
C PRO A 167 -21.90 -1.20 20.02
N ALA A 168 -22.40 -2.41 20.26
CA ALA A 168 -21.62 -3.63 20.01
C ALA A 168 -21.06 -3.61 18.58
N PRO A 169 -19.82 -4.07 18.36
CA PRO A 169 -19.29 -4.20 17.02
C PRO A 169 -20.28 -5.01 16.16
N PRO A 170 -20.51 -4.64 14.88
CA PRO A 170 -21.42 -5.37 14.03
C PRO A 170 -21.02 -6.84 14.04
N ALA A 171 -21.98 -7.71 14.36
CA ALA A 171 -21.71 -9.12 14.54
C ALA A 171 -21.05 -9.69 13.28
N TYR A 172 -19.83 -10.22 13.43
CA TYR A 172 -19.19 -11.03 12.41
C TYR A 172 -20.15 -12.15 12.01
N PRO A 173 -20.44 -12.35 10.71
CA PRO A 173 -21.19 -13.52 10.28
C PRO A 173 -20.30 -14.75 10.51
N GLY A 174 -20.47 -15.46 11.64
CA GLY A 174 -19.62 -16.62 11.88
C GLY A 174 -19.74 -17.43 13.16
N ARG A 175 -20.25 -16.95 14.31
CA ARG A 175 -20.55 -17.89 15.41
C ARG A 175 -21.39 -17.36 16.57
N GLU A 176 -22.12 -18.31 17.13
CA GLU A 176 -22.95 -18.27 18.33
C GLU A 176 -22.16 -17.91 19.60
N ASP A 177 -22.89 -17.27 20.51
CA ASP A 177 -22.56 -16.91 21.88
C ASP A 177 -21.80 -18.03 22.61
N ARG A 178 -20.57 -17.74 23.01
CA ARG A 178 -19.84 -18.46 24.05
C ARG A 178 -19.43 -17.48 25.14
N SER A 179 -20.44 -16.97 25.84
CA SER A 179 -20.32 -16.44 27.20
C SER A 179 -19.86 -17.56 28.15
N GLY A 180 -18.55 -17.74 28.25
CA GLY A 180 -17.94 -18.73 29.13
C GLY A 180 -16.50 -19.01 28.75
N ILE A 181 -15.60 -18.06 29.01
CA ILE A 181 -14.16 -18.31 28.99
C ILE A 181 -13.72 -18.49 30.45
N ASP A 182 -13.26 -19.69 30.72
CA ASP A 182 -12.62 -20.16 31.96
C ASP A 182 -11.29 -19.43 32.15
N SER A 183 -11.16 -18.69 33.27
CA SER A 183 -10.01 -17.84 33.61
C SER A 183 -8.71 -18.61 33.88
N ASP A 184 -8.76 -19.94 33.96
CA ASP A 184 -7.63 -20.76 34.43
C ASP A 184 -6.70 -21.29 33.32
N ARG A 185 -6.85 -20.83 32.06
CA ARG A 185 -6.00 -21.27 30.94
C ARG A 185 -4.93 -20.29 30.47
N VAL A 186 -4.74 -19.17 31.15
CA VAL A 186 -3.67 -18.23 30.81
C VAL A 186 -2.35 -18.71 31.42
N ALA A 187 -1.57 -19.45 30.64
CA ALA A 187 -0.20 -19.80 31.02
C ALA A 187 0.62 -18.50 31.23
N PRO A 188 1.49 -18.44 32.26
CA PRO A 188 2.28 -17.23 32.53
C PRO A 188 3.16 -16.87 31.33
N PRO A 189 3.34 -15.57 31.03
CA PRO A 189 4.16 -15.14 29.90
C PRO A 189 5.60 -15.60 30.09
N ARG A 190 6.11 -16.42 29.16
CA ARG A 190 7.52 -16.82 29.12
C ARG A 190 8.32 -15.80 28.30
N PRO A 191 9.63 -15.65 28.55
CA PRO A 191 10.50 -15.00 27.59
C PRO A 191 10.50 -15.86 26.32
N GLU A 192 10.14 -15.28 25.19
CA GLU A 192 10.10 -15.91 23.85
C GLU A 192 8.90 -16.88 23.66
N ASN A 193 7.75 -16.35 23.22
CA ASN A 193 6.50 -17.13 23.13
C ASN A 193 6.24 -17.65 21.72
N VAL A 194 6.75 -18.85 21.46
CA VAL A 194 6.10 -19.81 20.55
C VAL A 194 4.99 -20.49 21.34
N VAL A 195 3.75 -20.40 20.87
CA VAL A 195 2.56 -20.98 21.51
C VAL A 195 2.32 -22.37 20.93
N GLY A 196 2.81 -23.42 21.59
CA GLY A 196 2.68 -24.79 21.08
C GLY A 196 3.69 -25.09 19.98
N THR A 197 3.22 -25.51 18.80
CA THR A 197 4.07 -25.68 17.61
C THR A 197 4.27 -24.35 16.91
N ASP A 198 5.49 -24.06 16.45
CA ASP A 198 5.80 -22.81 15.73
C ASP A 198 5.19 -22.84 14.33
N ASP A 199 4.02 -22.21 14.17
CA ASP A 199 3.20 -22.27 12.96
C ASP A 199 3.51 -21.13 11.97
N ARG A 200 4.60 -20.39 12.21
CA ARG A 200 5.04 -19.31 11.33
C ARG A 200 5.37 -19.84 9.94
N THR A 201 5.11 -19.03 8.93
CA THR A 201 5.44 -19.35 7.54
C THR A 201 6.41 -18.33 6.96
N ARG A 202 7.49 -18.81 6.35
CA ARG A 202 8.45 -17.95 5.65
C ARG A 202 7.79 -17.36 4.41
N VAL A 203 7.91 -16.05 4.23
CA VAL A 203 7.41 -15.35 3.05
C VAL A 203 8.49 -15.35 1.97
N ASN A 204 8.31 -16.17 0.94
CA ASN A 204 9.26 -16.28 -0.18
C ASN A 204 9.05 -15.21 -1.25
N ASP A 205 7.79 -14.90 -1.54
CA ASP A 205 7.42 -13.88 -2.52
C ASP A 205 7.09 -12.57 -1.80
N THR A 206 8.13 -11.87 -1.38
CA THR A 206 8.03 -10.56 -0.72
C THR A 206 7.84 -9.39 -1.69
N GLU A 207 7.85 -9.69 -2.99
CA GLU A 207 7.63 -8.71 -4.05
C GLU A 207 6.14 -8.55 -4.35
N THR A 208 5.24 -9.25 -3.65
CA THR A 208 3.79 -9.09 -3.79
C THR A 208 3.18 -8.39 -2.58
N TYR A 209 1.99 -7.85 -2.74
CA TYR A 209 1.27 -7.26 -1.63
C TYR A 209 0.68 -8.33 -0.71
N PRO A 210 0.67 -8.16 0.63
CA PRO A 210 1.10 -6.99 1.42
C PRO A 210 2.60 -6.98 1.74
N TRP A 211 3.30 -8.04 1.39
CA TRP A 211 4.67 -8.30 1.82
C TRP A 211 5.63 -7.19 1.41
N ASN A 212 5.47 -6.63 0.22
CA ASN A 212 6.29 -5.51 -0.26
C ASN A 212 6.12 -4.20 0.55
N THR A 213 5.08 -4.09 1.40
CA THR A 213 4.89 -2.96 2.33
C THR A 213 5.45 -3.22 3.73
N VAL A 214 5.78 -4.47 4.05
CA VAL A 214 6.42 -4.86 5.31
C VAL A 214 7.94 -4.89 5.09
N GLY A 215 8.72 -4.40 6.03
CA GLY A 215 10.16 -4.31 5.84
C GLY A 215 10.98 -4.48 7.09
N TYR A 216 12.24 -4.84 6.85
CA TYR A 216 13.26 -4.97 7.89
C TYR A 216 13.65 -3.57 8.34
N LEU A 217 13.51 -3.31 9.63
CA LEU A 217 13.86 -2.04 10.25
C LEU A 217 15.15 -2.21 11.06
N GLY A 218 16.20 -1.49 10.68
CA GLY A 218 17.46 -1.45 11.42
C GLY A 218 17.68 -0.09 12.07
N ASN A 219 18.24 -0.07 13.28
CA ASN A 219 18.68 1.17 13.92
C ASN A 219 20.13 1.04 14.44
N ARG A 220 20.75 2.18 14.73
CA ARG A 220 22.03 2.25 15.43
C ARG A 220 22.05 3.41 16.40
N TYR A 221 22.60 3.19 17.59
CA TYR A 221 22.74 4.19 18.64
C TYR A 221 24.17 4.74 18.71
N ALA A 222 24.34 5.87 19.39
CA ALA A 222 25.65 6.51 19.60
C ALA A 222 26.65 5.60 20.34
N SER A 223 26.14 4.64 21.12
CA SER A 223 26.94 3.58 21.75
C SER A 223 27.63 2.63 20.75
N GLY A 224 27.24 2.69 19.47
CA GLY A 224 27.67 1.77 18.42
C GLY A 224 26.81 0.51 18.31
N ARG A 225 25.90 0.25 19.26
CA ARG A 225 24.97 -0.89 19.21
C ARG A 225 23.96 -0.71 18.09
N ALA A 226 23.62 -1.82 17.44
CA ALA A 226 22.64 -1.87 16.37
C ALA A 226 21.52 -2.83 16.73
N TYR A 227 20.29 -2.40 16.48
CA TYR A 227 19.11 -3.23 16.68
C TYR A 227 18.34 -3.43 15.39
N ARG A 228 17.49 -4.45 15.41
CA ARG A 228 16.60 -4.83 14.32
C ARG A 228 15.19 -5.07 14.81
N GLY A 229 14.25 -4.82 13.91
CA GLY A 229 12.83 -5.01 14.08
C GLY A 229 12.13 -5.01 12.73
N SER A 230 10.86 -4.63 12.78
CA SER A 230 9.93 -4.65 11.66
C SER A 230 9.18 -3.33 11.57
N GLY A 231 8.55 -3.09 10.43
CA GLY A 231 7.68 -1.94 10.21
C GLY A 231 6.84 -2.11 8.95
N ALA A 232 5.80 -1.29 8.83
CA ALA A 232 4.92 -1.25 7.67
C ALA A 232 4.88 0.14 7.03
N ILE A 233 5.04 0.20 5.71
CA ILE A 233 4.81 1.42 4.95
C ILE A 233 3.31 1.71 4.92
N VAL A 234 2.91 2.83 5.50
CA VAL A 234 1.50 3.27 5.57
C VAL A 234 1.24 4.54 4.77
N THR A 235 2.30 5.24 4.35
CA THR A 235 2.23 6.43 3.50
C THR A 235 3.41 6.49 2.52
N PRO A 236 3.41 7.44 1.56
CA PRO A 236 4.55 7.67 0.69
C PRO A 236 5.88 7.97 1.38
N TYR A 237 5.88 8.37 2.66
CA TYR A 237 7.08 8.86 3.34
C TYR A 237 7.26 8.32 4.75
N MET A 238 6.38 7.42 5.21
CA MET A 238 6.34 6.96 6.60
C MET A 238 6.22 5.45 6.70
N VAL A 239 7.00 4.90 7.63
CA VAL A 239 6.86 3.56 8.17
C VAL A 239 6.30 3.66 9.60
N LEU A 240 5.23 2.90 9.87
CA LEU A 240 4.70 2.67 11.21
C LEU A 240 5.47 1.51 11.87
N THR A 241 5.87 1.68 13.12
CA THR A 241 6.65 0.69 13.88
C THR A 241 6.41 0.85 15.39
N ALA A 242 7.13 0.09 16.23
CA ALA A 242 7.06 0.17 17.69
C ALA A 242 7.84 1.39 18.22
N GLY A 243 7.40 1.95 19.34
CA GLY A 243 8.08 3.05 20.03
C GLY A 243 9.49 2.67 20.48
N HIS A 244 9.68 1.45 20.99
CA HIS A 244 10.99 0.97 21.42
C HIS A 244 12.00 0.77 20.27
N MET A 245 11.53 0.72 19.02
CA MET A 245 12.41 0.68 17.84
C MET A 245 13.05 2.03 17.55
N VAL A 246 12.41 3.13 17.97
CA VAL A 246 12.90 4.50 17.73
C VAL A 246 13.53 5.14 18.97
N TYR A 247 13.07 4.74 20.17
CA TYR A 247 13.50 5.30 21.46
C TYR A 247 13.70 4.21 22.51
N ASN A 248 14.89 4.16 23.11
CA ASN A 248 15.25 3.20 24.15
C ASN A 248 16.04 3.90 25.26
N TRP A 249 15.34 4.31 26.32
CA TRP A 249 15.95 4.97 27.47
C TRP A 249 16.80 4.02 28.31
N SER A 250 16.25 2.85 28.67
CA SER A 250 16.81 1.96 29.69
C SER A 250 18.20 1.42 29.35
N THR A 251 18.53 1.28 28.06
CA THR A 251 19.81 0.74 27.62
C THR A 251 20.65 1.67 26.76
N GLU A 252 20.01 2.62 26.07
CA GLU A 252 20.68 3.50 25.10
C GLU A 252 20.53 5.00 25.42
N GLY A 253 19.77 5.36 26.45
CA GLY A 253 19.67 6.75 26.92
C GLY A 253 18.86 7.68 26.03
N GLY A 254 18.07 7.17 25.07
CA GLY A 254 17.17 8.01 24.28
C GLY A 254 16.87 7.49 22.88
N TYR A 255 16.81 8.41 21.92
CA TYR A 255 16.54 8.09 20.51
C TYR A 255 17.70 7.36 19.84
N ALA A 256 17.38 6.51 18.86
CA ALA A 256 18.36 5.98 17.92
C ALA A 256 19.13 7.14 17.23
N GLY A 257 20.38 6.90 16.85
CA GLY A 257 21.20 7.86 16.10
C GLY A 257 21.04 7.76 14.59
N SER A 258 20.59 6.60 14.09
CA SER A 258 20.24 6.40 12.67
C SER A 258 19.23 5.27 12.54
N MET A 259 18.41 5.33 11.48
CA MET A 259 17.46 4.26 11.14
C MET A 259 17.46 3.97 9.64
N THR A 260 17.24 2.70 9.30
CA THR A 260 17.18 2.20 7.92
C THR A 260 16.01 1.25 7.75
N PHE A 261 15.38 1.24 6.58
CA PHE A 261 14.25 0.38 6.26
C PHE A 261 14.42 -0.31 4.92
N SER A 262 14.20 -1.62 4.87
CA SER A 262 14.37 -2.43 3.65
C SER A 262 13.05 -3.13 3.31
N PRO A 263 12.21 -2.54 2.44
CA PRO A 263 10.91 -3.09 2.08
C PRO A 263 11.06 -4.46 1.42
N GLY A 264 10.24 -5.42 1.83
CA GLY A 264 10.21 -6.75 1.23
C GLY A 264 11.53 -7.53 1.31
N GLN A 265 12.44 -7.20 2.24
CA GLN A 265 13.66 -7.99 2.44
C GLN A 265 13.29 -9.48 2.61
N ARG A 266 13.95 -10.37 1.87
CA ARG A 266 13.74 -11.81 1.92
C ARG A 266 15.03 -12.59 2.03
N GLN A 267 14.90 -13.79 2.53
CA GLN A 267 15.94 -14.81 2.54
C GLN A 267 15.22 -16.13 2.29
N LEU A 268 15.62 -16.90 1.26
CA LEU A 268 14.85 -18.07 0.82
C LEU A 268 15.11 -19.33 1.66
N ALA A 269 16.23 -19.38 2.36
CA ALA A 269 16.61 -20.48 3.25
C ALA A 269 17.49 -19.95 4.39
N ALA A 270 17.50 -20.66 5.52
CA ALA A 270 18.42 -20.40 6.63
C ALA A 270 19.85 -20.21 6.14
N GLU A 271 20.55 -19.18 6.63
CA GLU A 271 21.94 -18.86 6.25
C GLU A 271 22.14 -18.60 4.75
N GLY A 272 21.06 -18.48 3.96
CA GLY A 272 21.11 -18.17 2.54
C GLY A 272 21.27 -16.67 2.28
N ALA A 273 21.60 -16.32 1.04
CA ALA A 273 21.72 -14.93 0.61
C ALA A 273 20.45 -14.11 0.92
N VAL A 274 20.66 -12.88 1.37
CA VAL A 274 19.57 -11.96 1.70
C VAL A 274 19.33 -11.05 0.50
N THR A 275 18.10 -10.97 0.03
CA THR A 275 17.70 -10.09 -1.07
C THR A 275 16.88 -8.94 -0.53
N ARG A 276 17.21 -7.71 -0.93
CA ARG A 276 16.39 -6.51 -0.74
C ARG A 276 15.86 -6.07 -2.10
N PRO A 277 14.64 -6.50 -2.48
CA PRO A 277 14.10 -6.27 -3.81
C PRO A 277 13.80 -4.80 -4.12
N TYR A 278 13.68 -3.96 -3.08
CA TYR A 278 13.46 -2.53 -3.20
C TYR A 278 14.61 -1.70 -2.59
N GLY A 279 15.76 -2.33 -2.35
CA GLY A 279 16.91 -1.71 -1.72
C GLY A 279 16.69 -1.37 -0.24
N GLN A 280 17.46 -0.40 0.24
CA GLN A 280 17.41 0.11 1.61
C GLN A 280 17.25 1.63 1.60
N PHE A 281 16.34 2.13 2.43
CA PHE A 281 16.08 3.54 2.65
C PHE A 281 16.72 3.97 3.97
N THR A 282 17.33 5.15 3.98
CA THR A 282 17.82 5.79 5.21
C THR A 282 16.78 6.81 5.66
N ALA A 283 16.38 6.73 6.94
CA ALA A 283 15.41 7.63 7.51
C ALA A 283 16.01 9.03 7.71
N SER A 284 15.20 10.07 7.51
CA SER A 284 15.57 11.46 7.79
C SER A 284 15.09 11.91 9.17
N ARG A 285 14.06 11.26 9.72
CA ARG A 285 13.49 11.55 11.03
C ARG A 285 12.79 10.32 11.59
N TRP A 286 12.69 10.22 12.92
CA TRP A 286 11.90 9.19 13.59
C TRP A 286 11.38 9.75 14.91
N GLU A 287 10.18 9.32 15.29
CA GLU A 287 9.48 9.83 16.47
C GLU A 287 8.69 8.75 17.17
N THR A 288 8.50 8.94 18.47
CA THR A 288 7.51 8.23 19.30
C THR A 288 6.66 9.28 20.01
N ASN A 289 5.70 8.85 20.80
CA ASN A 289 4.80 9.72 21.55
C ASN A 289 5.32 10.01 22.96
N GLY A 290 4.90 11.13 23.54
CA GLY A 290 5.29 11.55 24.89
C GLY A 290 4.87 10.54 25.97
N ASN A 291 3.66 9.97 25.87
CA ASN A 291 3.16 9.00 26.84
C ASN A 291 4.05 7.75 26.92
N TYR A 292 4.64 7.33 25.80
CA TYR A 292 5.61 6.23 25.78
C TYR A 292 6.89 6.58 26.55
N ILE A 293 7.44 7.76 26.30
CA ILE A 293 8.65 8.24 26.98
C ILE A 293 8.38 8.39 28.47
N ASP A 294 7.25 8.99 28.83
CA ASP A 294 6.83 9.18 30.21
C ASP A 294 6.58 7.84 30.91
N ALA A 295 5.95 6.87 30.23
CA ALA A 295 5.75 5.53 30.76
C ALA A 295 7.09 4.84 31.07
N LEU A 296 8.07 4.92 30.18
CA LEU A 296 9.41 4.36 30.42
C LEU A 296 10.10 4.95 31.67
N MET A 297 9.82 6.22 32.01
CA MET A 297 10.45 6.91 33.13
C MET A 297 9.68 6.78 34.44
N THR A 298 8.35 6.78 34.39
CA THR A 298 7.48 6.98 35.56
C THR A 298 6.59 5.78 35.87
N ASN A 299 6.21 4.99 34.86
CA ASN A 299 5.36 3.83 35.03
C ASN A 299 5.61 2.78 33.93
N PRO A 300 6.72 2.02 33.99
CA PRO A 300 7.09 1.08 32.92
C PRO A 300 6.05 -0.03 32.70
N GLY A 301 5.16 -0.26 33.67
CA GLY A 301 4.09 -1.25 33.56
C GLY A 301 3.06 -0.97 32.46
N VAL A 302 2.93 0.30 32.04
CA VAL A 302 1.99 0.70 30.97
C VAL A 302 2.70 1.08 29.66
N GLN A 303 4.02 0.83 29.54
CA GLN A 303 4.79 1.25 28.35
C GLN A 303 4.19 0.69 27.04
N PHE A 304 3.62 -0.51 27.07
CA PHE A 304 3.03 -1.18 25.91
C PHE A 304 1.72 -0.55 25.43
N ASP A 305 1.02 0.19 26.29
CA ASP A 305 -0.17 0.97 25.92
C ASP A 305 0.18 2.09 24.93
N TYR A 306 1.44 2.50 24.92
CA TYR A 306 1.95 3.62 24.14
C TYR A 306 3.09 3.24 23.20
N ASP A 307 3.39 1.95 23.01
CA ASP A 307 4.59 1.51 22.29
C ASP A 307 4.44 1.55 20.77
N TYR A 308 4.20 2.73 20.21
CA TYR A 308 4.08 2.98 18.77
C TYR A 308 4.94 4.18 18.37
N GLY A 309 5.51 4.09 17.16
CA GLY A 309 6.42 5.08 16.62
C GLY A 309 6.35 5.18 15.09
N ALA A 310 6.95 6.22 14.57
CA ALA A 310 6.99 6.55 13.15
C ALA A 310 8.43 6.77 12.70
N VAL A 311 8.75 6.32 11.49
CA VAL A 311 10.02 6.56 10.82
C VAL A 311 9.73 7.22 9.48
N PHE A 312 10.39 8.34 9.23
CA PHE A 312 10.12 9.23 8.12
C PHE A 312 11.29 9.27 7.14
N PHE A 313 10.98 9.42 5.86
CA PHE A 313 11.94 9.36 4.76
C PHE A 313 11.75 10.54 3.81
N ASP A 314 12.84 11.19 3.42
CA ASP A 314 12.78 12.26 2.41
C ASP A 314 12.56 11.70 0.99
N THR A 315 12.92 10.43 0.78
CA THR A 315 12.66 9.73 -0.49
C THR A 315 11.31 9.02 -0.41
N SER A 316 10.42 9.32 -1.35
CA SER A 316 9.11 8.69 -1.39
C SER A 316 9.18 7.20 -1.76
N PHE A 317 8.41 6.36 -1.08
CA PHE A 317 8.15 4.97 -1.50
C PHE A 317 7.39 4.87 -2.83
N THR A 318 6.80 5.98 -3.32
CA THR A 318 6.29 6.03 -4.71
C THR A 318 7.39 5.91 -5.75
N SER A 319 8.66 6.20 -5.39
CA SER A 319 9.82 6.03 -6.28
C SER A 319 10.09 4.57 -6.63
N ILE A 320 9.71 3.64 -5.74
CA ILE A 320 9.77 2.18 -5.98
C ILE A 320 8.43 1.63 -6.47
N GLY A 321 7.49 2.49 -6.85
CA GLY A 321 6.22 2.13 -7.47
C GLY A 321 5.08 1.83 -6.49
N LEU A 322 5.26 1.97 -5.18
CA LEU A 322 4.19 1.82 -4.20
C LEU A 322 3.28 3.06 -4.21
N ARG A 323 1.98 2.88 -4.49
CA ARG A 323 1.01 3.99 -4.63
C ARG A 323 -0.21 3.88 -3.71
N THR A 324 -0.51 2.67 -3.28
CA THR A 324 -1.62 2.35 -2.37
C THR A 324 -1.07 1.52 -1.22
N TYR A 325 -1.41 1.90 0.00
CA TYR A 325 -0.83 1.37 1.24
C TYR A 325 -1.88 0.68 2.08
N MET A 326 -1.48 -0.19 3.01
CA MET A 326 -2.44 -0.84 3.89
C MET A 326 -3.16 0.22 4.73
N PRO A 327 -4.50 0.21 4.77
CA PRO A 327 -5.26 1.12 5.61
C PRO A 327 -4.98 0.85 7.09
N VAL A 328 -4.92 1.94 7.86
CA VAL A 328 -4.85 1.95 9.33
C VAL A 328 -6.26 2.20 9.84
N VAL A 329 -6.78 1.33 10.70
CA VAL A 329 -8.13 1.44 11.26
C VAL A 329 -8.10 1.50 12.78
N PHE A 330 -8.93 2.37 13.34
CA PHE A 330 -8.95 2.66 14.77
C PHE A 330 -10.15 1.99 15.46
N ASP A 331 -9.95 1.63 16.74
CA ASP A 331 -10.95 1.04 17.64
C ASP A 331 -11.49 -0.33 17.20
N VAL A 332 -10.74 -1.05 16.35
CA VAL A 332 -11.09 -2.39 15.88
C VAL A 332 -10.41 -3.47 16.72
N ALA A 333 -11.15 -4.52 17.05
CA ALA A 333 -10.65 -5.74 17.66
C ALA A 333 -11.25 -6.94 16.90
N PRO A 334 -10.51 -7.53 15.94
CA PRO A 334 -10.99 -8.70 15.21
C PRO A 334 -10.92 -9.96 16.08
N PRO A 335 -11.63 -11.05 15.73
CA PRO A 335 -11.53 -12.33 16.43
C PRO A 335 -10.20 -13.04 16.19
N SER A 336 -9.52 -12.74 15.09
CA SER A 336 -8.22 -13.28 14.73
C SER A 336 -7.42 -12.24 13.96
N ILE A 337 -6.10 -12.41 13.96
CA ILE A 337 -5.17 -11.49 13.32
C ILE A 337 -4.18 -12.21 12.41
N HIS A 338 -3.62 -11.43 11.49
CA HIS A 338 -2.37 -11.76 10.84
C HIS A 338 -1.28 -10.83 11.34
N LEU A 339 -0.05 -11.32 11.37
CA LEU A 339 1.16 -10.60 11.73
C LEU A 339 2.28 -10.94 10.75
N ALA A 340 3.08 -9.94 10.38
CA ALA A 340 4.30 -10.15 9.62
C ALA A 340 5.46 -9.37 10.22
N GLY A 341 6.66 -9.94 10.16
CA GLY A 341 7.86 -9.31 10.68
C GLY A 341 9.12 -10.11 10.40
N TYR A 342 10.21 -9.71 11.05
CA TYR A 342 11.57 -10.20 10.86
C TYR A 342 12.14 -10.81 12.15
N PRO A 343 11.61 -11.95 12.62
CA PRO A 343 12.09 -12.61 13.82
C PRO A 343 13.56 -13.02 13.70
N LEU A 344 14.32 -12.88 14.79
CA LEU A 344 15.71 -13.37 14.93
C LEU A 344 15.74 -14.88 14.98
N SER A 345 15.00 -15.45 15.92
CA SER A 345 14.98 -16.87 16.19
C SER A 345 13.63 -17.46 15.76
N VAL A 346 13.60 -18.39 14.82
CA VAL A 346 12.35 -18.98 14.31
C VAL A 346 12.59 -20.36 13.74
N GLN A 347 11.78 -21.36 14.13
CA GLN A 347 11.86 -22.73 13.62
C GLN A 347 13.29 -23.33 13.57
N GLY A 348 14.10 -23.05 14.59
CA GLY A 348 15.50 -23.52 14.68
C GLY A 348 16.53 -22.62 13.98
N GLU A 349 16.12 -21.61 13.23
CA GLU A 349 17.01 -20.61 12.66
C GLU A 349 17.34 -19.54 13.69
N ALA A 350 18.60 -19.48 14.14
CA ALA A 350 19.04 -18.56 15.18
C ALA A 350 19.30 -17.12 14.68
N ASN A 351 19.39 -16.91 13.36
CA ASN A 351 19.64 -15.61 12.76
C ASN A 351 18.90 -15.43 11.42
N SER A 352 17.59 -15.65 11.45
CA SER A 352 16.76 -15.43 10.26
C SER A 352 16.83 -13.96 9.81
N GLN A 353 16.97 -13.74 8.50
CA GLN A 353 16.89 -12.42 7.85
C GLN A 353 15.65 -12.32 6.96
N ALA A 354 14.81 -13.35 6.96
CA ALA A 354 13.57 -13.39 6.21
C ALA A 354 12.41 -12.73 6.92
N MET A 355 11.44 -12.34 6.11
CA MET A 355 10.10 -12.06 6.56
C MET A 355 9.37 -13.38 6.88
N TRP A 356 8.68 -13.38 8.01
CA TRP A 356 7.81 -14.45 8.45
C TRP A 356 6.40 -13.92 8.70
N HIS A 357 5.41 -14.74 8.35
CA HIS A 357 3.99 -14.51 8.59
C HIS A 357 3.50 -15.44 9.70
N SER A 358 2.67 -14.89 10.59
CA SER A 358 1.96 -15.64 11.61
C SER A 358 0.47 -15.29 11.58
N PHE A 359 -0.35 -16.24 11.98
CA PHE A 359 -1.79 -16.08 12.19
C PHE A 359 -2.12 -16.54 13.61
N GLY A 360 -3.15 -15.96 14.23
CA GLY A 360 -3.61 -16.43 15.54
C GLY A 360 -4.92 -15.78 15.96
N ASP A 361 -5.63 -16.47 16.84
CA ASP A 361 -6.85 -15.96 17.45
C ASP A 361 -6.54 -14.88 18.48
N VAL A 362 -7.45 -13.92 18.62
CA VAL A 362 -7.36 -12.87 19.63
C VAL A 362 -7.90 -13.41 20.95
N ILE A 363 -7.05 -13.40 21.96
CA ILE A 363 -7.32 -14.00 23.28
C ILE A 363 -7.63 -12.96 24.36
N GLY A 364 -7.37 -11.68 24.09
CA GLY A 364 -7.64 -10.60 25.03
C GLY A 364 -7.48 -9.22 24.42
N VAL A 365 -8.25 -8.26 24.93
CA VAL A 365 -8.25 -6.88 24.46
C VAL A 365 -8.42 -5.94 25.65
N THR A 366 -7.43 -5.08 25.89
CA THR A 366 -7.55 -3.92 26.79
C THR A 366 -7.80 -2.66 25.97
N ASP A 367 -7.94 -1.51 26.61
CA ASP A 367 -8.11 -0.22 25.92
C ASP A 367 -6.98 0.07 24.91
N HIS A 368 -5.76 -0.38 25.18
CA HIS A 368 -4.57 -0.04 24.38
C HIS A 368 -3.78 -1.24 23.85
N VAL A 369 -4.08 -2.47 24.28
CA VAL A 369 -3.32 -3.67 23.87
C VAL A 369 -4.26 -4.77 23.37
N ILE A 370 -3.91 -5.40 22.26
CA ILE A 370 -4.56 -6.60 21.74
C ILE A 370 -3.60 -7.78 21.90
N TYR A 371 -4.09 -8.88 22.46
CA TYR A 371 -3.33 -10.10 22.72
C TYR A 371 -3.82 -11.23 21.82
N TYR A 372 -2.91 -12.04 21.30
CA TYR A 372 -3.20 -13.09 20.32
C TYR A 372 -2.30 -14.31 20.50
N GLU A 373 -2.66 -15.40 19.82
CA GLU A 373 -1.88 -16.65 19.81
C GLU A 373 -0.84 -16.71 18.68
N ALA A 374 -0.74 -15.67 17.84
CA ALA A 374 0.25 -15.66 16.77
C ALA A 374 1.68 -15.68 17.32
N ASP A 375 2.48 -16.64 16.85
CA ASP A 375 3.86 -16.86 17.28
C ASP A 375 4.78 -15.68 17.00
N THR A 376 5.59 -15.31 18.01
CA THR A 376 6.54 -14.21 17.88
C THR A 376 7.84 -14.44 18.64
N THR A 377 8.92 -13.90 18.08
CA THR A 377 10.22 -13.80 18.76
C THR A 377 10.83 -12.43 18.49
N GLY A 378 11.90 -12.09 19.20
CA GLY A 378 12.57 -10.80 19.06
C GLY A 378 12.90 -10.47 17.60
N GLY A 379 12.58 -9.25 17.17
CA GLY A 379 12.70 -8.81 15.77
C GLY A 379 11.34 -8.62 15.07
N ASN A 380 10.27 -9.23 15.57
CA ASN A 380 8.91 -8.91 15.12
C ASN A 380 8.43 -7.52 15.56
N SER A 381 9.10 -6.91 16.54
CA SER A 381 8.83 -5.56 17.05
C SER A 381 8.56 -4.55 15.95
N GLY A 382 7.38 -3.93 15.98
CA GLY A 382 6.94 -2.96 14.98
C GLY A 382 6.22 -3.56 13.77
N GLY A 383 6.12 -4.89 13.68
CA GLY A 383 5.40 -5.57 12.62
C GLY A 383 3.90 -5.22 12.62
N PRO A 384 3.27 -5.05 11.45
CA PRO A 384 1.85 -4.76 11.37
C PRO A 384 1.02 -5.96 11.83
N VAL A 385 0.02 -5.69 12.66
CA VAL A 385 -1.04 -6.63 13.01
C VAL A 385 -2.29 -6.18 12.26
N TRP A 386 -2.84 -7.04 11.39
CA TRP A 386 -4.00 -6.68 10.58
C TRP A 386 -5.15 -7.67 10.68
N GLU A 387 -6.37 -7.15 10.52
CA GLU A 387 -7.58 -7.95 10.36
C GLU A 387 -7.75 -8.37 8.89
N SER A 388 -8.33 -9.54 8.63
CA SER A 388 -8.69 -10.00 7.28
C SER A 388 -10.14 -10.45 7.16
N ALA A 389 -10.88 -10.49 8.28
CA ALA A 389 -12.22 -11.05 8.37
C ALA A 389 -13.26 -10.25 7.57
N SER A 390 -13.03 -8.97 7.33
CA SER A 390 -13.90 -8.12 6.50
C SER A 390 -13.63 -8.23 4.98
N GLY A 391 -12.62 -9.00 4.57
CA GLY A 391 -12.05 -8.95 3.21
C GLY A 391 -11.20 -7.69 2.95
N LEU A 392 -11.20 -6.73 3.88
CA LEU A 392 -10.38 -5.53 3.86
C LEU A 392 -9.21 -5.77 4.81
N ARG A 393 -7.99 -5.97 4.30
CA ARG A 393 -6.81 -6.06 5.17
C ARG A 393 -6.52 -4.69 5.76
N ARG A 394 -6.72 -4.51 7.06
CA ARG A 394 -6.54 -3.23 7.77
C ARG A 394 -5.66 -3.42 8.99
N ILE A 395 -4.63 -2.59 9.14
CA ILE A 395 -3.78 -2.59 10.33
C ILE A 395 -4.62 -2.12 11.51
N VAL A 396 -4.66 -2.93 12.57
CA VAL A 396 -5.41 -2.67 13.82
C VAL A 396 -4.49 -2.45 15.02
N ALA A 397 -3.22 -2.90 14.91
CA ALA A 397 -2.22 -2.76 15.97
C ALA A 397 -0.80 -2.84 15.40
N VAL A 398 0.17 -2.45 16.23
CA VAL A 398 1.61 -2.62 16.00
C VAL A 398 2.11 -3.65 17.00
N HIS A 399 2.80 -4.71 16.58
CA HIS A 399 3.34 -5.72 17.50
C HIS A 399 4.48 -5.16 18.37
N VAL A 400 4.44 -5.39 19.69
CA VAL A 400 5.34 -4.71 20.65
C VAL A 400 5.87 -5.59 21.78
N VAL A 401 5.16 -6.65 22.16
CA VAL A 401 5.46 -7.41 23.37
C VAL A 401 5.59 -8.91 23.09
N SER A 402 6.47 -9.56 23.85
CA SER A 402 6.78 -10.98 23.71
C SER A 402 5.67 -11.91 24.19
N ALA A 403 4.77 -11.50 25.09
CA ALA A 403 3.43 -12.12 25.22
C ALA A 403 2.63 -11.63 24.01
N PRO A 404 2.32 -12.47 23.00
CA PRO A 404 2.10 -11.96 21.65
C PRO A 404 0.99 -10.92 21.65
N GLY A 405 1.41 -9.67 21.50
CA GLY A 405 0.55 -8.54 21.80
C GLY A 405 1.00 -7.32 21.04
N GLY A 406 0.02 -6.55 20.59
CA GLY A 406 0.22 -5.32 19.85
C GLY A 406 -0.39 -4.12 20.54
N CYS A 407 0.30 -2.99 20.47
CA CYS A 407 -0.27 -1.69 20.82
C CYS A 407 -1.37 -1.37 19.79
N ARG A 408 -2.60 -1.20 20.29
CA ARG A 408 -3.80 -1.01 19.47
C ARG A 408 -3.80 0.38 18.85
N LEU A 409 -4.34 0.46 17.64
CA LEU A 409 -4.70 1.71 17.00
C LEU A 409 -6.10 2.07 17.50
N VAL A 410 -6.18 3.11 18.32
CA VAL A 410 -7.39 3.55 19.02
C VAL A 410 -7.56 5.06 18.93
N ARG A 411 -8.76 5.54 19.22
CA ARG A 411 -9.06 6.97 19.10
C ARG A 411 -8.04 7.88 19.82
N GLN A 412 -7.51 7.42 20.96
CA GLN A 412 -6.53 8.14 21.79
C GLN A 412 -5.20 8.41 21.06
N ASN A 413 -4.76 7.51 20.18
CA ASN A 413 -3.53 7.69 19.38
C ASN A 413 -3.81 8.09 17.93
N GLN A 414 -5.07 8.28 17.55
CA GLN A 414 -5.44 8.64 16.19
C GLN A 414 -4.86 9.99 15.74
N GLU A 415 -4.88 11.02 16.59
CA GLU A 415 -4.45 12.37 16.20
C GLU A 415 -2.96 12.42 15.83
N ILE A 416 -2.11 11.80 16.66
CA ILE A 416 -0.67 11.74 16.40
C ILE A 416 -0.36 10.88 15.18
N ILE A 417 -1.04 9.74 15.00
CA ILE A 417 -0.85 8.88 13.84
C ILE A 417 -1.34 9.56 12.55
N GLU A 418 -2.46 10.27 12.60
CA GLU A 418 -2.94 11.08 11.47
C GLU A 418 -1.95 12.19 11.12
N THR A 419 -1.36 12.84 12.12
CA THR A 419 -0.33 13.87 11.94
C THR A 419 0.93 13.30 11.28
N TRP A 420 1.40 12.15 11.76
CA TRP A 420 2.54 11.46 11.16
C TRP A 420 2.23 10.98 9.74
N MET A 421 1.03 10.44 9.49
CA MET A 421 0.65 10.01 8.15
C MET A 421 0.50 11.20 7.18
N ALA A 422 0.18 12.39 7.68
CA ALA A 422 0.14 13.61 6.87
C ALA A 422 1.52 14.25 6.65
N TRP A 423 2.59 13.72 7.24
CA TRP A 423 3.94 14.27 7.09
C TRP A 423 4.46 14.09 5.66
N GLU A 424 5.06 15.16 5.14
CA GLU A 424 5.83 15.19 3.91
C GLU A 424 7.17 15.89 4.18
N PRO A 425 8.26 15.51 3.50
CA PRO A 425 9.52 16.22 3.63
C PRO A 425 9.35 17.68 3.17
N ALA A 426 10.10 18.59 3.78
CA ALA A 426 10.17 19.96 3.31
C ALA A 426 10.56 19.95 1.82
N PRO A 427 9.94 20.77 0.96
CA PRO A 427 10.25 20.76 -0.46
C PRO A 427 11.72 21.11 -0.66
N ALA A 428 12.52 20.11 -1.05
CA ALA A 428 13.76 20.35 -1.78
C ALA A 428 13.41 21.18 -3.03
N PRO A 429 14.33 22.00 -3.59
CA PRO A 429 14.04 22.74 -4.83
C PRO A 429 13.54 21.78 -5.92
N ALA A 430 12.21 21.79 -6.11
CA ALA A 430 11.39 21.02 -7.03
C ALA A 430 11.96 19.67 -7.55
N GLU A 431 11.87 18.62 -6.74
CA GLU A 431 11.93 17.22 -7.20
C GLU A 431 10.57 16.53 -6.91
N GLY A 432 9.62 16.68 -7.83
CA GLY A 432 8.73 15.60 -8.30
C GLY A 432 7.71 14.95 -7.34
N GLY A 433 6.77 15.70 -6.76
CA GLY A 433 5.55 15.13 -6.15
C GLY A 433 4.64 14.44 -7.19
N GLY A 434 4.52 13.12 -7.13
CA GLY A 434 3.71 12.32 -8.06
C GLY A 434 2.38 11.87 -7.47
N GLY A 435 1.26 12.13 -8.17
CA GLY A 435 0.01 11.40 -7.88
C GLY A 435 -1.28 11.97 -8.46
N ARG A 436 -1.43 13.30 -8.63
CA ARG A 436 -2.74 13.89 -8.95
C ARG A 436 -2.80 14.33 -10.42
N CYS A 437 -3.94 14.11 -11.09
CA CYS A 437 -4.27 14.89 -12.29
C CYS A 437 -4.85 16.23 -11.85
N PHE A 438 -4.00 17.09 -11.27
CA PHE A 438 -4.38 18.36 -10.62
C PHE A 438 -5.35 19.20 -11.49
N ILE A 439 -5.08 19.33 -12.79
CA ILE A 439 -5.91 20.16 -13.69
C ILE A 439 -7.27 19.51 -13.93
N ALA A 440 -7.32 18.19 -14.08
CA ALA A 440 -8.57 17.46 -14.27
C ALA A 440 -9.43 17.48 -13.00
N THR A 441 -8.83 17.28 -11.82
CA THR A 441 -9.52 17.38 -10.53
C THR A 441 -10.08 18.79 -10.30
N ALA A 442 -9.32 19.84 -10.62
CA ALA A 442 -9.81 21.22 -10.55
C ALA A 442 -11.00 21.47 -11.50
N ALA A 443 -10.97 20.91 -12.71
CA ALA A 443 -12.04 21.08 -13.69
C ALA A 443 -13.32 20.30 -13.32
N TYR A 444 -13.19 18.99 -13.07
CA TYR A 444 -14.33 18.09 -12.81
C TYR A 444 -14.83 18.15 -11.36
N GLY A 445 -14.05 18.73 -10.44
CA GLY A 445 -14.49 19.04 -9.08
C GLY A 445 -14.42 17.89 -8.09
N SER A 446 -14.09 16.68 -8.56
CA SER A 446 -13.90 15.52 -7.70
C SER A 446 -12.75 14.67 -8.23
N TYR A 447 -11.93 14.17 -7.31
CA TYR A 447 -10.91 13.17 -7.63
C TYR A 447 -11.53 11.83 -8.08
N LEU A 448 -12.74 11.53 -7.59
CA LEU A 448 -13.47 10.29 -7.89
C LEU A 448 -14.31 10.38 -9.18
N ASP A 449 -14.30 11.50 -9.90
CA ASP A 449 -15.03 11.61 -11.18
C ASP A 449 -14.50 10.56 -12.19
N PRO A 450 -15.38 9.80 -12.87
CA PRO A 450 -14.97 8.77 -13.83
C PRO A 450 -13.97 9.25 -14.89
N ARG A 451 -14.09 10.50 -15.36
CA ARG A 451 -13.19 11.09 -16.37
C ARG A 451 -11.82 11.41 -15.80
N VAL A 452 -11.76 11.81 -14.54
CA VAL A 452 -10.51 11.99 -13.80
C VAL A 452 -9.82 10.63 -13.62
N GLN A 453 -10.57 9.58 -13.29
CA GLN A 453 -10.03 8.21 -13.16
C GLN A 453 -9.51 7.67 -14.50
N ILE A 454 -10.20 7.92 -15.62
CA ILE A 454 -9.74 7.55 -16.97
C ILE A 454 -8.36 8.17 -17.28
N LEU A 455 -8.19 9.46 -17.01
CA LEU A 455 -6.93 10.16 -17.24
C LEU A 455 -5.80 9.68 -16.32
N GLN A 456 -6.11 9.37 -15.07
CA GLN A 456 -5.15 8.79 -14.12
C GLN A 456 -4.72 7.39 -14.57
N ASN A 457 -5.66 6.53 -14.94
CA ASN A 457 -5.36 5.20 -15.46
C ASN A 457 -4.48 5.26 -16.73
N PHE A 458 -4.71 6.24 -17.61
CA PHE A 458 -3.88 6.45 -18.78
C PHE A 458 -2.45 6.86 -18.42
N ARG A 459 -2.30 7.84 -17.51
CA ARG A 459 -1.01 8.24 -16.98
C ARG A 459 -0.26 7.05 -16.38
N ASP A 460 -0.95 6.28 -15.55
CA ASP A 460 -0.32 5.25 -14.75
C ASP A 460 0.04 4.00 -15.56
N ARG A 461 -0.82 3.60 -16.50
CA ARG A 461 -0.57 2.42 -17.35
C ARG A 461 0.32 2.69 -18.56
N TYR A 462 0.31 3.91 -19.10
CA TYR A 462 0.99 4.21 -20.37
C TYR A 462 2.07 5.28 -20.28
N LEU A 463 1.94 6.31 -19.44
CA LEU A 463 2.94 7.37 -19.35
C LEU A 463 4.07 7.02 -18.39
N LEU A 464 3.77 6.35 -17.28
CA LEU A 464 4.78 6.01 -16.27
C LEU A 464 5.63 4.79 -16.63
N THR A 465 5.29 4.05 -17.68
CA THR A 465 5.99 2.82 -18.10
C THR A 465 7.18 3.08 -19.01
N ASN A 466 7.45 4.33 -19.40
CA ASN A 466 8.53 4.69 -20.32
C ASN A 466 9.18 6.03 -19.98
N ARG A 467 10.45 6.20 -20.36
CA ARG A 467 11.27 7.40 -20.08
C ARG A 467 10.66 8.73 -20.55
N PRO A 468 10.13 8.87 -21.78
CA PRO A 468 9.54 10.14 -22.21
C PRO A 468 8.23 10.44 -21.47
N GLY A 469 7.39 9.45 -21.19
CA GLY A 469 6.19 9.64 -20.39
C GLY A 469 6.49 10.01 -18.93
N LEU A 470 7.52 9.42 -18.32
CA LEU A 470 8.06 9.85 -17.02
C LEU A 470 8.49 11.32 -17.03
N ALA A 471 9.21 11.77 -18.05
CA ALA A 471 9.62 13.18 -18.19
C ALA A 471 8.41 14.12 -18.35
N PHE A 472 7.41 13.73 -19.14
CA PHE A 472 6.16 14.48 -19.29
C PHE A 472 5.41 14.59 -17.96
N VAL A 473 5.26 13.50 -17.22
CA VAL A 473 4.57 13.50 -15.93
C VAL A 473 5.32 14.35 -14.91
N ARG A 474 6.66 14.34 -14.90
CA ARG A 474 7.47 15.23 -14.06
C ARG A 474 7.20 16.71 -14.38
N LEU A 475 7.18 17.07 -15.65
CA LEU A 475 6.87 18.43 -16.10
C LEU A 475 5.46 18.84 -15.68
N TYR A 476 4.49 17.96 -15.90
CA TYR A 476 3.11 18.17 -15.50
C TYR A 476 3.00 18.40 -13.99
N ASN A 477 3.61 17.54 -13.16
CA ASN A 477 3.56 17.67 -11.70
C ASN A 477 4.26 18.95 -11.20
N ARG A 478 5.26 19.47 -11.92
CA ARG A 478 5.95 20.71 -11.57
C ARG A 478 5.08 21.96 -11.78
N TYR A 479 4.27 22.00 -12.83
CA TYR A 479 3.53 23.21 -13.22
C TYR A 479 2.03 23.15 -12.95
N SER A 480 1.46 21.95 -12.82
CA SER A 480 0.01 21.79 -12.66
C SER A 480 -0.56 22.30 -11.33
N PRO A 481 0.11 22.22 -10.16
CA PRO A 481 -0.47 22.71 -8.90
C PRO A 481 -0.88 24.20 -8.92
N PRO A 482 -0.01 25.17 -9.28
CA PRO A 482 -0.40 26.58 -9.31
C PRO A 482 -1.46 26.88 -10.39
N VAL A 483 -1.45 26.14 -11.50
CA VAL A 483 -2.47 26.27 -12.55
C VAL A 483 -3.84 25.78 -12.04
N SER A 484 -3.85 24.67 -11.31
CA SER A 484 -5.07 24.10 -10.73
C SER A 484 -5.67 24.98 -9.64
N ASP A 485 -4.85 25.59 -8.80
CA ASP A 485 -5.31 26.55 -7.79
C ASP A 485 -5.98 27.78 -8.42
N PHE A 486 -5.55 28.19 -9.62
CA PHE A 486 -6.19 29.28 -10.35
C PHE A 486 -7.52 28.88 -11.01
N ILE A 487 -7.67 27.61 -11.40
CA ILE A 487 -8.87 27.09 -12.09
C ILE A 487 -10.00 26.75 -11.11
N LYS A 488 -9.68 26.18 -9.94
CA LYS A 488 -10.67 25.55 -9.04
C LYS A 488 -11.79 26.50 -8.57
N ASP A 489 -11.49 27.78 -8.43
CA ASP A 489 -12.43 28.80 -7.90
C ASP A 489 -13.21 29.53 -9.01
N ARG A 490 -13.03 29.18 -10.30
CA ARG A 490 -13.59 29.91 -11.45
C ARG A 490 -14.33 29.00 -12.42
N GLU A 491 -15.67 29.03 -12.39
CA GLU A 491 -16.50 28.11 -13.20
C GLU A 491 -16.29 28.26 -14.72
N VAL A 492 -16.00 29.48 -15.21
CA VAL A 492 -15.68 29.71 -16.63
C VAL A 492 -14.40 28.97 -17.03
N LEU A 493 -13.36 29.02 -16.19
CA LEU A 493 -12.11 28.30 -16.44
C LEU A 493 -12.28 26.80 -16.28
N ARG A 494 -13.08 26.34 -15.32
CA ARG A 494 -13.42 24.92 -15.19
C ARG A 494 -14.12 24.41 -16.44
N THR A 495 -15.11 25.14 -16.94
CA THR A 495 -15.85 24.77 -18.15
C THR A 495 -14.93 24.75 -19.39
N ALA A 496 -14.10 25.78 -19.57
CA ALA A 496 -13.11 25.81 -20.64
C ALA A 496 -12.13 24.62 -20.55
N THR A 497 -11.67 24.30 -19.34
CA THR A 497 -10.77 23.17 -19.09
C THR A 497 -11.46 21.83 -19.36
N ARG A 498 -12.74 21.65 -18.99
CA ARG A 498 -13.54 20.45 -19.32
C ARG A 498 -13.64 20.29 -20.83
N VAL A 499 -13.96 21.34 -21.57
CA VAL A 499 -14.04 21.31 -23.04
C VAL A 499 -12.71 20.90 -23.65
N LEU A 500 -11.59 21.44 -23.15
CA LEU A 500 -10.25 21.14 -23.64
C LEU A 500 -9.81 19.69 -23.32
N LEU A 501 -10.19 19.16 -22.15
CA LEU A 501 -9.84 17.79 -21.74
C LEU A 501 -10.75 16.72 -22.38
N THR A 502 -11.98 17.07 -22.75
CA THR A 502 -12.95 16.12 -23.33
C THR A 502 -12.44 15.33 -24.54
N PRO A 503 -11.79 15.92 -25.56
CA PRO A 503 -11.24 15.13 -26.68
C PRO A 503 -10.16 14.14 -26.25
N VAL A 504 -9.37 14.48 -25.22
CA VAL A 504 -8.34 13.58 -24.68
C VAL A 504 -9.00 12.42 -23.93
N VAL A 505 -10.02 12.69 -23.11
CA VAL A 505 -10.80 11.65 -22.41
C VAL A 505 -11.42 10.68 -23.41
N LEU A 506 -12.08 11.19 -24.45
CA LEU A 506 -12.71 10.36 -25.48
C LEU A 506 -11.69 9.54 -26.28
N ALA A 507 -10.51 10.09 -26.58
CA ALA A 507 -9.45 9.36 -27.26
C ALA A 507 -8.91 8.19 -26.41
N VAL A 508 -8.81 8.38 -25.10
CA VAL A 508 -8.37 7.36 -24.15
C VAL A 508 -9.46 6.31 -23.92
N GLU A 509 -10.72 6.72 -23.85
CA GLU A 509 -11.88 5.84 -23.62
C GLU A 509 -12.25 5.02 -24.87
N TYR A 510 -12.09 5.59 -26.07
CA TYR A 510 -12.47 4.97 -27.35
C TYR A 510 -11.32 4.92 -28.39
N PRO A 511 -10.21 4.22 -28.11
CA PRO A 511 -9.02 4.21 -28.97
C PRO A 511 -9.30 3.64 -30.38
N LEU A 512 -10.23 2.69 -30.51
CA LEU A 512 -10.63 2.09 -31.80
C LEU A 512 -11.52 3.02 -32.63
N GLY A 513 -12.35 3.86 -31.99
CA GLY A 513 -13.22 4.82 -32.66
C GLY A 513 -12.41 5.95 -33.32
N LEU A 514 -11.35 6.41 -32.66
CA LEU A 514 -10.44 7.42 -33.19
C LEU A 514 -9.65 6.91 -34.41
N LEU A 515 -9.17 5.67 -34.37
CA LEU A 515 -8.50 5.03 -35.51
C LEU A 515 -9.44 4.85 -36.71
N GLY A 516 -10.72 4.52 -36.46
CA GLY A 516 -11.75 4.44 -37.50
C GLY A 516 -12.02 5.80 -38.17
N ALA A 517 -12.13 6.87 -37.38
CA ALA A 517 -12.34 8.23 -37.90
C ALA A 517 -11.13 8.76 -38.69
N CYS A 518 -9.91 8.54 -38.17
CA CYS A 518 -8.68 8.89 -38.89
C CYS A 518 -8.50 8.07 -40.18
N GLY A 519 -8.88 6.79 -40.17
CA GLY A 519 -8.92 5.94 -41.36
C GLY A 519 -9.87 6.48 -42.43
N LEU A 520 -11.09 6.86 -42.05
CA LEU A 520 -12.07 7.47 -42.96
C LEU A 520 -11.56 8.79 -43.56
N ALA A 521 -10.95 9.65 -42.74
CA ALA A 521 -10.37 10.93 -43.17
C ALA A 521 -9.19 10.74 -44.14
N MET A 522 -8.39 9.69 -43.95
CA MET A 522 -7.30 9.34 -44.87
C MET A 522 -7.84 8.85 -46.22
N VAL A 523 -8.88 8.01 -46.20
CA VAL A 523 -9.53 7.51 -47.42
C VAL A 523 -10.18 8.65 -48.21
N THR A 524 -10.85 9.58 -47.53
CA THR A 524 -11.43 10.77 -48.19
C THR A 524 -10.36 11.71 -48.73
N CYS A 525 -9.27 11.96 -47.99
CA CYS A 525 -8.15 12.77 -48.48
C CYS A 525 -7.45 12.15 -49.70
N VAL A 526 -7.23 10.83 -49.69
CA VAL A 526 -6.65 10.10 -50.83
C VAL A 526 -7.63 10.10 -52.02
N GLY A 527 -8.93 9.97 -51.77
CA GLY A 527 -9.99 10.06 -52.78
C GLY A 527 -10.03 11.44 -53.45
N VAL A 528 -10.00 12.52 -52.66
CA VAL A 528 -9.97 13.90 -53.14
C VAL A 528 -8.69 14.20 -53.91
N CYS A 529 -7.52 13.73 -53.42
CA CYS A 529 -6.25 13.89 -54.13
C CYS A 529 -6.22 13.14 -55.47
N ARG A 530 -6.80 11.94 -55.55
CA ARG A 530 -6.89 11.16 -56.79
C ARG A 530 -7.87 11.78 -57.78
N TYR A 531 -9.02 12.23 -57.31
CA TYR A 531 -10.03 12.93 -58.11
C TYR A 531 -9.45 14.22 -58.72
N ARG A 532 -8.70 15.00 -57.93
CA ARG A 532 -8.06 16.24 -58.39
C ARG A 532 -6.96 15.98 -59.43
N ARG A 533 -6.19 14.90 -59.30
CA ARG A 533 -5.20 14.49 -60.33
C ARG A 533 -5.86 14.04 -61.63
N HIS A 534 -7.02 13.39 -61.56
CA HIS A 534 -7.75 12.94 -62.74
C HIS A 534 -8.37 14.11 -63.53
N ILE A 535 -8.87 15.14 -62.84
CA ILE A 535 -9.38 16.37 -63.47
C ILE A 535 -8.26 17.19 -64.12
N LEU A 536 -7.05 17.18 -63.55
CA LEU A 536 -5.90 17.89 -64.10
C LEU A 536 -5.21 17.15 -65.26
N SER A 537 -5.63 15.91 -65.56
CA SER A 537 -5.12 15.11 -66.68
C SER A 537 -6.11 14.95 -67.84
N LEU A 538 -7.30 15.57 -67.72
CA LEU A 538 -8.30 15.76 -68.78
C LEU A 538 -8.18 17.19 -69.28
#